data_AF-A0A1H6QLZ6-F1
#
_entry.id   AF-A0A1H6QLZ6-F1
#
_cell.length_a   1.000
_cell.length_b   1.000
_cell.length_c   1.000
_cell.angle_alpha   90.00
_cell.angle_beta   90.00
_cell.angle_gamma   90.00
#
_symmetry.space_group_name_H-M   'P 1'
#
loop_
_entity.id
_entity.type
_entity.pdbx_description
1 polymer ?
#
loop_
_entity_poly.entity_id
_entity_poly.type
_entity_poly.pdbx_seq_one_letter_code
_entity_poly.pdbx_strand_id
1 'polypeptide(L)' 'MARALFRRVEEMKQHPELAARALGIKPGDAAYLLAGLREDVVREFVLLLGTNRPPKETTHERGISDE' A
#
# COMPACT_ATOMS: atom_id res chain seq x y z
N MET A 1 -11.60 -11.82 -5.65
CA MET A 1 -12.68 -10.81 -5.61
C MET A 1 -12.18 -9.41 -5.25
N ALA A 2 -11.52 -9.21 -4.10
CA ALA A 2 -11.01 -7.89 -3.66
C ALA A 2 -10.12 -7.18 -4.69
N ARG A 3 -9.16 -7.88 -5.32
CA ARG A 3 -8.32 -7.31 -6.39
C ARG A 3 -9.12 -6.78 -7.59
N ALA A 4 -10.16 -7.50 -8.02
CA ALA A 4 -10.99 -7.06 -9.14
C ALA A 4 -11.80 -5.80 -8.78
N LEU A 5 -12.29 -5.74 -7.54
CA LEU A 5 -12.97 -4.56 -6.99
C LEU A 5 -12.02 -3.36 -6.91
N PHE A 6 -10.80 -3.58 -6.41
CA PHE A 6 -9.76 -2.55 -6.32
C PHE A 6 -9.34 -2.01 -7.69
N ARG A 7 -9.12 -2.86 -8.70
CA ARG A 7 -8.80 -2.37 -10.06
C ARG A 7 -9.92 -1.48 -10.61
N ARG A 8 -11.18 -1.86 -10.43
CA ARG A 8 -12.32 -1.05 -10.88
C ARG A 8 -12.36 0.32 -10.19
N VAL A 9 -12.15 0.34 -8.88
CA VAL A 9 -12.22 1.59 -8.10
C VAL A 9 -10.98 2.47 -8.29
N GLU A 10 -9.78 1.89 -8.20
CA GLU A 10 -8.53 2.65 -8.18
C GLU A 10 -7.93 2.88 -9.56
N GLU A 11 -7.94 1.88 -10.44
CA GLU A 11 -7.36 2.01 -11.79
C GLU A 11 -8.39 2.61 -12.76
N MET A 12 -9.61 2.07 -12.77
CA MET A 12 -10.67 2.54 -13.69
C MET A 12 -11.48 3.71 -13.14
N LYS A 13 -11.18 4.20 -11.93
CA LYS A 13 -11.87 5.32 -11.25
C LYS A 13 -13.39 5.15 -11.17
N GLN A 14 -13.87 3.90 -11.15
CA GLN A 14 -15.29 3.59 -11.06
C GLN A 14 -15.81 3.85 -9.64
N HIS A 15 -17.04 4.35 -9.52
CA HIS A 15 -17.67 4.53 -8.21
C HIS A 15 -17.74 3.19 -7.44
N PRO A 16 -17.36 3.13 -6.16
CA PRO A 16 -17.26 1.88 -5.40
C PRO A 16 -18.55 1.05 -5.38
N GLU A 17 -19.70 1.70 -5.27
CA GLU A 17 -20.99 1.00 -5.30
C GLU A 17 -21.30 0.38 -6.67
N LEU A 18 -20.92 1.04 -7.76
CA LEU A 18 -21.10 0.51 -9.11
C LEU A 18 -20.15 -0.65 -9.36
N ALA A 19 -18.90 -0.54 -8.88
CA ALA A 19 -17.94 -1.62 -8.95
C ALA A 19 -18.40 -2.84 -8.15
N ALA A 20 -18.97 -2.64 -6.96
CA ALA A 20 -19.54 -3.69 -6.11
C ALA A 20 -20.74 -4.38 -6.78
N ARG A 21 -21.71 -3.59 -7.28
CA ARG A 21 -22.87 -4.11 -8.03
C ARG A 21 -22.44 -4.93 -9.24
N ALA A 22 -21.48 -4.43 -10.01
CA ALA A 22 -20.98 -5.12 -11.19
C ALA A 22 -20.12 -6.36 -10.87
N LEU A 23 -19.85 -6.65 -9.60
CA LEU A 23 -19.24 -7.89 -9.10
C LEU A 23 -20.23 -8.75 -8.29
N GLY A 24 -21.50 -8.32 -8.17
CA GLY A 24 -22.52 -9.03 -7.39
C GLY A 24 -22.29 -9.02 -5.88
N ILE A 25 -21.57 -8.01 -5.36
CA ILE A 25 -21.19 -7.91 -3.94
C ILE A 25 -22.02 -6.82 -3.27
N LYS A 26 -22.41 -7.04 -2.00
CA LYS A 26 -23.06 -6.00 -1.20
C LYS A 26 -22.08 -4.84 -0.96
N PRO A 27 -22.56 -3.57 -0.94
CA PRO A 27 -21.70 -2.42 -0.72
C PRO A 27 -20.87 -2.49 0.58
N GLY A 28 -21.44 -3.02 1.67
CA GLY A 28 -20.74 -3.19 2.95
C GLY A 28 -19.54 -4.15 2.86
N ASP A 29 -19.74 -5.32 2.26
CA ASP A 29 -18.66 -6.30 2.06
C ASP A 29 -17.59 -5.75 1.12
N ALA A 30 -18.00 -5.01 0.07
CA ALA A 30 -17.10 -4.34 -0.84
C ALA A 30 -16.22 -3.30 -0.13
N ALA A 31 -16.81 -2.50 0.77
CA ALA A 31 -16.07 -1.53 1.57
C ALA A 31 -15.04 -2.21 2.48
N TYR A 32 -15.42 -3.31 3.14
CA TYR A 32 -14.52 -4.09 3.98
C TYR A 32 -13.35 -4.68 3.18
N LEU A 33 -13.63 -5.27 2.01
CA LEU A 33 -12.60 -5.83 1.13
C LEU A 33 -11.65 -4.77 0.57
N LEU A 34 -12.16 -3.58 0.24
CA LEU A 34 -11.34 -2.45 -0.23
C LEU A 34 -10.43 -1.92 0.87
N ALA A 35 -10.92 -1.82 2.11
CA ALA A 35 -10.14 -1.35 3.24
C ALA A 35 -8.94 -2.27 3.51
N GLY A 36 -9.17 -3.58 3.62
CA GLY A 36 -8.08 -4.55 3.84
C GLY A 36 -7.06 -4.54 2.72
N LEU A 37 -7.50 -4.54 1.46
CA LEU A 37 -6.56 -4.57 0.34
C LEU A 37 -5.75 -3.27 0.21
N ARG A 38 -6.33 -2.11 0.50
CA ARG A 38 -5.57 -0.84 0.53
C ARG A 38 -4.50 -0.87 1.62
N GLU A 39 -4.80 -1.44 2.78
CA GLU A 39 -3.82 -1.61 3.86
C GLU A 39 -2.66 -2.50 3.43
N ASP A 40 -2.95 -3.65 2.82
CA ASP A 40 -1.92 -4.57 2.31
C ASP A 40 -1.03 -3.91 1.26
N VAL A 41 -1.63 -3.19 0.29
CA VAL A 41 -0.90 -2.46 -0.76
C VAL A 41 -0.01 -1.37 -0.15
N VAL A 42 -0.52 -0.59 0.81
CA VAL A 42 0.28 0.44 1.49
C VAL A 42 1.46 -0.19 2.24
N ARG A 43 1.24 -1.30 2.95
CA ARG A 43 2.30 -2.02 3.67
C ARG A 43 3.38 -2.52 2.71
N GLU A 44 2.99 -3.11 1.58
CA GLU A 44 3.92 -3.55 0.54
C GLU A 44 4.70 -2.38 -0.08
N PHE A 45 4.02 -1.25 -0.31
CA PHE A 45 4.65 -0.05 -0.86
C PHE A 45 5.64 0.58 0.12
N VAL A 46 5.30 0.64 1.40
CA VAL A 46 6.20 1.10 2.47
C VAL A 46 7.41 0.19 2.59
N LEU A 47 7.23 -1.13 2.50
CA LEU A 47 8.33 -2.08 2.50
C LEU A 47 9.25 -1.83 1.29
N LEU A 48 8.69 -1.72 0.08
CA LEU A 48 9.44 -1.47 -1.15
C LEU A 48 10.25 -0.17 -1.09
N LEU A 49 9.64 0.91 -0.62
CA LEU A 49 10.30 2.20 -0.45
C LEU A 49 11.34 2.18 0.68
N GLY A 50 11.05 1.45 1.76
CA GLY A 50 11.96 1.25 2.89
C GLY A 50 13.20 0.42 2.51
N THR A 51 13.05 -0.58 1.64
CA THR A 51 14.16 -1.38 1.11
C THR A 51 15.03 -0.62 0.10
N ASN A 52 14.49 0.42 -0.55
CA ASN A 52 15.25 1.32 -1.41
C ASN A 52 15.93 2.47 -0.65
N ARG A 53 15.82 2.50 0.68
CA ARG A 53 16.60 3.44 1.48
C ARG A 53 18.06 2.97 1.49
N PRO A 54 19.02 3.73 0.94
CA PRO A 54 20.42 3.39 1.12
C PRO A 54 20.69 3.29 2.63
N PRO A 55 21.54 2.35 3.08
CA PRO A 55 21.95 2.32 4.47
C PRO A 55 22.42 3.72 4.83
N LYS A 56 21.84 4.30 5.88
CA LYS A 56 22.42 5.51 6.45
C LYS A 56 23.77 5.06 6.97
N GLU A 57 24.83 5.30 6.21
CA GLU A 57 26.20 5.19 6.70
C GLU A 57 26.28 6.14 7.90
N THR A 58 26.09 5.59 9.09
CA THR A 58 26.58 6.22 10.31
C THR A 58 28.06 5.88 10.39
N THR A 59 28.84 6.37 9.44
CA THR A 59 30.26 6.59 9.66
C THR A 59 30.29 7.76 10.64
N HIS A 60 30.31 7.43 11.93
CA HIS A 60 30.79 8.36 12.92
C HIS A 60 32.24 8.67 12.55
N GLU A 61 32.42 9.73 11.78
CA GLU A 61 33.66 10.49 11.72
C GLU A 61 33.87 11.02 13.14
N ARG A 62 34.52 10.22 13.98
CA ARG A 62 35.13 10.71 15.20
C ARG A 62 36.63 10.69 14.99
N GLY A 63 37.08 11.64 14.17
CA GLY A 63 38.44 12.12 14.29
C GLY A 63 38.60 12.73 15.67
N ILE A 64 39.35 12.05 16.54
CA ILE A 64 40.29 12.69 17.45
C ILE A 64 41.37 11.67 17.80
N SER A 65 42.59 12.02 17.36
CA SER A 65 43.87 11.56 17.89
C SER A 65 43.87 11.60 19.41
N ASP A 66 44.42 10.55 20.05
CA ASP A 66 45.37 10.62 21.17
C ASP A 66 45.75 9.19 21.59
N GLU A 67 46.96 8.74 21.24
CA GLU A 67 48.08 8.49 22.18
C GLU A 67 49.37 8.19 21.40
#